data_AF-A0A2X3KDS3-F1
#
_entry.id   AF-A0A2X3KDS3-F1
#
_cell.length_a   1.000
_cell.length_b   1.000
_cell.length_c   1.000
_cell.angle_alpha   90.00
_cell.angle_beta   90.00
_cell.angle_gamma   90.00
#
_symmetry.space_group_name_H-M   'P 1'
#
loop_
_entity.id
_entity.type
_entity.pdbx_description
1 polymer ?
#
loop_
_entity_poly.entity_id
_entity_poly.type
_entity_poly.pdbx_seq_one_letter_code
_entity_poly.pdbx_strand_id
1 'polypeptide(L)' 'MNITATVLLAFGMSMDAFAASIGKGATLHKPKFSEALRTGLIFGAVETLTPLIGWGMGMLASPVCP' A
#
# COMPACT_ATOMS: atom_id res chain seq x y z
N MET A 1 -2.67 -13.21 -16.71
CA MET A 1 -2.09 -12.56 -15.51
C MET A 1 -0.57 -12.68 -15.60
N ASN A 2 0.15 -11.55 -15.57
CA ASN A 2 1.60 -11.55 -15.66
C ASN A 2 2.19 -11.65 -14.26
N ILE A 3 2.67 -12.83 -13.88
CA ILE A 3 3.24 -13.11 -12.55
C ILE A 3 4.39 -12.14 -12.23
N THR A 4 5.20 -11.78 -13.23
CA THR A 4 6.28 -10.81 -13.07
C THR A 4 5.76 -9.45 -12.62
N ALA A 5 4.65 -8.98 -13.20
CA ALA A 5 4.03 -7.72 -12.80
C ALA A 5 3.46 -7.79 -11.38
N THR A 6 2.80 -8.90 -11.00
CA THR A 6 2.29 -9.08 -9.63
C THR A 6 3.43 -9.11 -8.60
N VAL A 7 4.53 -9.80 -8.91
CA VAL A 7 5.71 -9.86 -8.03
C VAL A 7 6.37 -8.49 -7.90
N LEU A 8 6.57 -7.78 -9.01
CA LEU A 8 7.15 -6.42 -9.01
C LEU A 8 6.28 -5.44 -8.21
N LEU A 9 4.95 -5.49 -8.38
CA LEU A 9 4.02 -4.64 -7.63
C LEU A 9 4.03 -4.97 -6.14
N ALA A 10 3.91 -6.25 -5.78
CA ALA A 10 3.94 -6.67 -4.38
C ALA A 10 5.27 -6.31 -3.70
N PHE A 11 6.38 -6.45 -4.43
CA PHE A 11 7.70 -6.09 -3.93
C PHE A 11 7.86 -4.57 -3.75
N GLY A 12 7.38 -3.77 -4.70
CA GLY A 12 7.37 -2.31 -4.60
C GLY A 12 6.59 -1.81 -3.40
N MET A 13 5.37 -2.32 -3.19
CA MET A 13 4.56 -1.86 -2.04
C MET A 13 5.10 -2.37 -0.69
N SER A 14 5.73 -3.55 -0.66
CA SER A 14 6.47 -4.01 0.53
C SER A 14 7.67 -3.12 0.87
N MET A 15 8.32 -2.50 -0.13
CA MET A 15 9.45 -1.58 0.08
C MET A 15 9.02 -0.31 0.80
N ASP A 16 7.83 0.22 0.50
CA ASP A 16 7.29 1.41 1.16
C ASP A 16 7.05 1.16 2.67
N ALA A 17 6.47 0.01 3.01
CA ALA A 17 6.28 -0.41 4.41
C ALA A 17 7.62 -0.63 5.13
N PHE A 18 8.62 -1.20 4.44
CA PHE A 18 9.97 -1.39 4.97
C PHE A 18 10.66 -0.05 5.26
N ALA A 19 10.63 0.89 4.32
CA ALA A 19 11.21 2.23 4.48
C ALA A 19 10.56 2.98 5.66
N ALA A 20 9.23 2.91 5.80
CA ALA A 20 8.52 3.49 6.93
C ALA A 20 8.95 2.87 8.28
N SER A 21 9.15 1.54 8.33
CA SER A 21 9.60 0.83 9.53
C SER A 21 11.02 1.20 9.96
N ILE A 22 11.93 1.37 9.00
CA ILE A 22 13.31 1.81 9.24
C ILE A 22 13.33 3.28 9.68
N GLY A 23 12.60 4.16 8.99
CA GLY A 23 12.51 5.57 9.32
C GLY A 23 11.93 5.84 10.71
N LYS A 24 10.85 5.14 11.08
CA LYS A 24 10.29 5.19 12.45
C LYS A 24 11.20 4.49 13.46
N GLY A 25 11.82 3.37 13.11
CA GLY A 25 12.71 2.62 14.00
C GLY A 25 13.97 3.41 14.40
N ALA A 26 14.53 4.20 13.48
CA ALA A 26 15.72 5.01 13.73
C ALA A 26 15.44 6.28 14.56
N THR A 27 14.20 6.79 14.55
CA THR A 27 13.83 8.05 15.20
C THR A 27 13.10 7.87 16.54
N LEU A 28 12.50 6.70 16.81
CA LEU A 28 11.66 6.51 18.00
C LEU A 28 12.44 5.89 19.18
N HIS A 29 12.88 6.75 20.10
CA HIS A 29 13.57 6.35 21.35
C HIS A 29 12.71 5.51 22.32
N LYS A 30 11.39 5.41 22.08
CA LYS A 30 10.44 4.52 22.77
C LYS A 30 9.43 3.95 21.76
N PRO A 31 9.57 2.71 21.28
CA PRO A 31 8.64 2.10 20.34
C PRO A 31 7.27 1.90 21.00
N LYS A 32 6.34 2.83 20.82
CA LYS A 32 4.95 2.60 21.19
C LYS A 32 4.31 1.77 20.08
N PHE A 33 3.89 0.55 20.43
CA PHE A 33 3.19 -0.35 19.52
C PHE A 33 1.97 0.32 18.84
N SER A 34 1.32 1.25 19.55
CA SER A 34 0.23 2.07 19.02
C SER A 34 0.61 2.90 17.80
N GLU A 35 1.84 3.39 17.70
CA GLU A 35 2.27 4.20 16.55
C GLU A 35 2.72 3.35 15.37
N ALA A 36 3.36 2.20 15.63
CA ALA A 36 3.62 1.23 14.57
C ALA A 36 2.30 0.73 13.95
N LEU A 37 1.31 0.44 14.80
CA LEU A 37 -0.02 0.05 14.36
C LEU A 37 -0.69 1.19 13.57
N ARG A 38 -0.65 2.43 14.05
CA ARG A 38 -1.24 3.58 13.34
C ARG A 38 -0.60 3.82 11.98
N THR A 39 0.72 3.75 11.86
CA THR A 39 1.42 3.90 10.57
C THR A 39 1.08 2.75 9.63
N GLY A 40 1.10 1.50 10.09
CA GLY A 40 0.72 0.34 9.30
C GLY A 40 -0.73 0.37 8.83
N LEU A 41 -1.66 0.85 9.68
CA LEU A 41 -3.07 0.99 9.34
C LEU A 41 -3.29 2.05 8.26
N ILE A 42 -2.58 3.18 8.32
CA ILE A 42 -2.69 4.25 7.32
C ILE A 42 -2.13 3.76 5.98
N PHE A 43 -0.91 3.21 5.96
CA PHE A 43 -0.30 2.71 4.73
C PHE A 43 -1.14 1.58 4.12
N GLY A 44 -1.50 0.56 4.90
CA GLY A 44 -2.30 -0.56 4.41
C GLY A 44 -3.70 -0.17 3.96
N ALA A 45 -4.36 0.78 4.63
CA ALA A 45 -5.67 1.27 4.21
C ALA A 45 -5.60 1.98 2.86
N VAL A 46 -4.64 2.89 2.67
CA VAL A 46 -4.45 3.62 1.41
C VAL A 46 -4.07 2.64 0.28
N GLU A 47 -3.17 1.71 0.56
CA GLU A 47 -2.68 0.71 -0.38
C GLU A 47 -3.77 -0.28 -0.82
N THR A 48 -4.74 -0.57 0.04
CA THR A 48 -5.90 -1.41 -0.30
C THR A 48 -7.01 -0.60 -1.00
N LEU A 49 -7.27 0.62 -0.54
CA LEU A 49 -8.29 1.51 -1.12
C LEU A 49 -7.96 1.92 -2.55
N THR A 50 -6.69 2.20 -2.85
CA THR A 50 -6.25 2.66 -4.18
C THR A 50 -6.58 1.67 -5.31
N PRO A 51 -6.19 0.39 -5.25
CA PRO A 51 -6.57 -0.60 -6.26
C PRO A 51 -8.07 -0.92 -6.24
N LEU A 52 -8.76 -0.85 -5.10
CA LEU A 52 -10.22 -0.99 -5.02
C LEU A 52 -10.93 0.12 -5.81
N ILE A 53 -10.54 1.37 -5.60
CA ILE A 53 -11.08 2.53 -6.31
C ILE A 53 -10.69 2.46 -7.78
N GLY A 54 -9.43 2.17 -8.09
CA GLY A 54 -8.94 2.05 -9.46
C GLY A 54 -9.65 0.94 -10.25
N TRP A 55 -9.90 -0.20 -9.61
CA TRP A 55 -10.70 -1.29 -10.19
C TRP A 55 -12.16 -0.87 -10.37
N GLY A 56 -12.77 -0.22 -9.38
CA GLY A 56 -14.14 0.30 -9.45
C GLY A 56 -14.33 1.34 -10.57
N MET A 57 -13.43 2.32 -10.67
CA MET A 57 -13.43 3.31 -11.74
C MET A 57 -13.15 2.68 -13.10
N GLY A 58 -12.27 1.68 -13.18
CA GLY A 58 -12.02 0.90 -14.38
C GLY A 58 -13.27 0.19 -14.87
N MET A 59 -14.05 -0.41 -13.97
CA MET A 59 -15.34 -1.03 -14.30
C MET A 59 -16.37 -0.01 -14.78
N LEU A 60 -16.41 1.19 -14.21
CA LEU A 60 -17.32 2.26 -14.65
C LEU A 60 -16.92 2.87 -16.00
N ALA A 61 -15.62 2.94 -16.30
CA ALA A 61 -15.10 3.44 -17.57
C ALA A 61 -15.20 2.41 -18.71
N SER A 62 -15.17 1.12 -18.39
CA SER A 62 -15.28 0.02 -19.36
C SER A 62 -16.53 0.08 -20.27
N PRO A 63 -17.75 0.39 -19.78
CA PRO A 63 -18.93 0.51 -20.63
C PRO A 63 -19.04 1.86 -21.38
N VAL A 64 -18.17 2.85 -21.13
CA VAL A 64 -18.29 4.21 -21.70
C VAL A 64 -17.41 4.40 -22.95
N CYS A 65 -16.68 3.38 -23.37
CA CYS A 65 -15.91 3.38 -24.61
C CYS A 65 -16.58 2.42 -25.62
N PRO A 66 -17.08 2.90 -26.78
CA PRO A 66 -17.56 2.02 -27.85
C PRO A 66 -16.43 1.22 -28.50
#